data_AF-A0A1Y6CSF0-F1
#
_entry.id   AF-A0A1Y6CSF0-F1
#
_cell.length_a   1.000
_cell.length_b   1.000
_cell.length_c   1.000
_cell.angle_alpha   90.00
_cell.angle_beta   90.00
_cell.angle_gamma   90.00
#
_symmetry.space_group_name_H-M   'P 1'
#
loop_
_entity.id
_entity.type
_entity.pdbx_description
1 polymer ?
#
loop_
_entity_poly.entity_id
_entity_poly.type
_entity_poly.pdbx_seq_one_letter_code
_entity_poly.pdbx_strand_id
1 'polypeptide(L)'
;MKKWATWQEHGFFEQPQEFFDAVEANGFRDYPELGALRQVPQDSIWHPEGDVWTHTKLVCIEAERLARSYGLSKEETQAVLLSALCHDLGKATCTHFWKGRWCSPKHGPVGERSTRLLLQRINCPQETIDLVVPLVREHLSHANLKDPSERAVRRLLSRLQPAPFHLLKVLVEADLSGRPPLPKGLPSYWPKIEAVIQYLENKT
;
A
#
# COMPACT_ATOMS: atom_id res chain seq x y z
N MET A 1 -18.52 -9.75 17.36
CA MET A 1 -17.83 -8.45 17.53
C MET A 1 -16.52 -8.66 18.27
N LYS A 2 -15.40 -8.92 17.58
CA LYS A 2 -14.02 -8.94 18.15
C LYS A 2 -12.89 -8.78 17.10
N LYS A 3 -13.16 -8.56 15.81
CA LYS A 3 -12.12 -8.69 14.77
C LYS A 3 -10.98 -7.66 14.89
N TRP A 4 -11.26 -6.41 15.25
CA TRP A 4 -10.20 -5.38 15.32
C TRP A 4 -9.22 -5.61 16.47
N ALA A 5 -9.73 -5.93 17.67
CA ALA A 5 -8.90 -6.27 18.82
C ALA A 5 -8.00 -7.48 18.50
N THR A 6 -8.53 -8.48 17.81
CA THR A 6 -7.74 -9.61 17.30
C THR A 6 -6.61 -9.15 16.38
N TRP A 7 -6.81 -8.16 15.50
CA TRP A 7 -5.73 -7.65 14.65
C TRP A 7 -4.65 -6.87 15.42
N GLN A 8 -5.04 -6.21 16.50
CA GLN A 8 -4.11 -5.52 17.40
C GLN A 8 -3.35 -6.50 18.33
N GLU A 9 -3.99 -7.60 18.73
CA GLU A 9 -3.45 -8.58 19.67
C GLU A 9 -2.67 -9.71 18.98
N HIS A 10 -3.03 -10.07 17.74
CA HIS A 10 -2.41 -11.16 16.97
C HIS A 10 -1.24 -10.72 16.10
N GLY A 11 -0.70 -9.53 16.35
CA GLY A 11 0.63 -9.21 15.86
C GLY A 11 0.73 -8.91 14.37
N PHE A 12 -0.34 -8.59 13.63
CA PHE A 12 -0.15 -8.18 12.21
C PHE A 12 0.76 -6.95 12.10
N PHE A 13 0.66 -6.03 13.06
CA PHE A 13 1.42 -4.78 13.07
C PHE A 13 2.89 -4.97 13.48
N GLU A 14 3.22 -6.10 14.09
CA GLU A 14 4.56 -6.43 14.60
C GLU A 14 5.23 -7.57 13.81
N GLN A 15 4.42 -8.52 13.33
CA GLN A 15 4.80 -9.78 12.68
C GLN A 15 3.88 -10.08 11.48
N PRO A 16 3.96 -9.29 10.38
CA PRO A 16 3.09 -9.49 9.22
C PRO A 16 3.17 -10.92 8.66
N GLN A 17 4.35 -11.53 8.64
CA GLN A 17 4.56 -12.89 8.14
C GLN A 17 3.59 -13.91 8.77
N GLU A 18 3.43 -13.90 10.10
CA GLU A 18 2.57 -14.85 10.82
C GLU A 18 1.09 -14.65 10.44
N PHE A 19 0.67 -13.40 10.22
CA PHE A 19 -0.67 -13.10 9.73
C PHE A 19 -0.93 -13.74 8.36
N PHE A 20 0.00 -13.60 7.41
CA PHE A 20 -0.16 -14.19 6.08
C PHE A 20 -0.23 -15.72 6.15
N ASP A 21 0.63 -16.34 6.96
CA ASP A 21 0.64 -17.81 7.14
C ASP A 21 -0.68 -18.30 7.77
N ALA A 22 -1.25 -17.55 8.72
CA ALA A 22 -2.54 -17.85 9.33
C ALA A 22 -3.72 -17.70 8.34
N VAL A 23 -3.70 -16.64 7.51
CA VAL A 23 -4.72 -16.43 6.48
C VAL A 23 -4.71 -17.54 5.43
N GLU A 24 -3.51 -17.98 5.02
CA GLU A 24 -3.32 -19.10 4.10
C GLU A 24 -3.78 -20.43 4.71
N ALA A 25 -3.41 -20.72 5.95
CA ALA A 25 -3.83 -21.94 6.66
C ALA A 25 -5.35 -22.03 6.83
N ASN A 26 -6.03 -20.90 6.97
CA ASN A 26 -7.50 -20.82 7.03
C ASN A 26 -8.16 -20.77 5.63
N GLY A 27 -7.39 -20.85 4.56
CA GLY A 27 -7.90 -20.81 3.18
C GLY A 27 -8.66 -19.52 2.87
N PHE A 28 -8.26 -18.39 3.46
CA PHE A 28 -8.85 -17.05 3.23
C PHE A 28 -10.33 -16.91 3.61
N ARG A 29 -10.90 -17.88 4.34
CA ARG A 29 -12.33 -17.90 4.69
C ARG A 29 -12.81 -16.61 5.36
N ASP A 30 -11.97 -16.03 6.21
CA ASP A 30 -12.31 -14.84 6.98
C ASP A 30 -12.10 -13.52 6.20
N TYR A 31 -11.32 -13.56 5.12
CA TYR A 31 -10.88 -12.41 4.32
C TYR A 31 -10.96 -12.72 2.82
N PRO A 32 -12.16 -12.86 2.25
CA PRO A 32 -12.33 -13.17 0.83
C PRO A 32 -11.70 -12.12 -0.09
N GLU A 33 -11.62 -10.85 0.34
CA GLU A 33 -10.94 -9.78 -0.39
C GLU A 33 -9.45 -10.07 -0.59
N LEU A 34 -8.79 -10.66 0.41
CA LEU A 34 -7.39 -11.10 0.32
C LEU A 34 -7.26 -12.37 -0.54
N GLY A 35 -8.22 -13.29 -0.40
CA GLY A 35 -8.27 -14.52 -1.21
C GLY A 35 -8.38 -14.26 -2.72
N ALA A 36 -8.94 -13.11 -3.11
CA ALA A 36 -9.05 -12.67 -4.49
C ALA A 36 -7.72 -12.20 -5.12
N LEU A 37 -6.66 -11.98 -4.32
CA LEU A 37 -5.34 -11.60 -4.82
C LEU A 37 -4.49 -12.81 -5.24
N ARG A 38 -4.87 -14.01 -4.79
CA ARG A 38 -4.15 -15.24 -5.14
C ARG A 38 -4.17 -15.47 -6.64
N GLN A 39 -3.02 -15.86 -7.17
CA GLN A 39 -2.84 -16.20 -8.59
C GLN A 39 -3.22 -15.06 -9.54
N VAL A 40 -3.45 -13.83 -9.05
CA VAL A 40 -3.61 -12.67 -9.92
C VAL A 40 -2.25 -12.41 -10.53
N PRO A 41 -2.11 -12.61 -11.85
CA PRO A 41 -0.80 -12.56 -12.48
C PRO A 41 -0.29 -11.12 -12.53
N GLN A 42 1.02 -10.98 -12.47
CA GLN A 42 1.71 -9.71 -12.60
C GLN A 42 2.70 -9.75 -13.77
N ASP A 43 3.19 -8.58 -14.15
CA ASP A 43 4.24 -8.48 -15.15
C ASP A 43 5.58 -8.91 -14.55
N SER A 44 6.16 -10.00 -15.03
CA SER A 44 7.36 -10.60 -14.43
C SER A 44 8.63 -9.74 -14.52
N ILE A 45 8.64 -8.68 -15.35
CA ILE A 45 9.76 -7.73 -15.40
C ILE A 45 9.68 -6.79 -14.19
N TRP A 46 8.47 -6.36 -13.84
CA TRP A 46 8.24 -5.43 -12.73
C TRP A 46 8.03 -6.14 -11.40
N HIS A 47 7.46 -7.33 -11.43
CA HIS A 47 7.11 -8.17 -10.30
C HIS A 47 7.69 -9.58 -10.46
N PRO A 48 9.04 -9.74 -10.44
CA PRO A 48 9.68 -11.04 -10.54
C PRO A 48 9.37 -11.98 -9.36
N GLU A 49 8.87 -11.44 -8.24
CA GLU A 49 8.47 -12.18 -7.05
C GLU A 49 7.20 -13.03 -7.23
N GLY A 50 6.39 -12.76 -8.25
CA GLY A 50 5.23 -13.57 -8.60
C GLY A 50 3.89 -12.83 -8.50
N ASP A 51 2.89 -13.51 -7.92
CA ASP A 51 1.51 -13.03 -7.92
C ASP A 51 1.25 -11.89 -6.93
N VAL A 52 0.08 -11.26 -7.04
CA VAL A 52 -0.27 -10.08 -6.22
C VAL A 52 -0.30 -10.42 -4.73
N TRP A 53 -0.75 -11.62 -4.33
CA TRP A 53 -0.75 -12.02 -2.92
C TRP A 53 0.67 -12.14 -2.36
N THR A 54 1.57 -12.78 -3.10
CA THR A 54 2.99 -12.93 -2.76
C THR A 54 3.65 -11.57 -2.62
N HIS A 55 3.41 -10.68 -3.58
CA HIS A 55 3.90 -9.30 -3.53
C HIS A 55 3.35 -8.56 -2.30
N THR A 56 2.05 -8.60 -2.05
CA THR A 56 1.41 -7.94 -0.90
C THR A 56 2.03 -8.36 0.43
N LYS A 57 2.36 -9.66 0.60
CA LYS A 57 3.09 -10.18 1.76
C LYS A 57 4.44 -9.51 1.95
N LEU A 58 5.25 -9.46 0.90
CA LEU A 58 6.58 -8.85 0.93
C LEU A 58 6.53 -7.36 1.21
N VAL A 59 5.55 -6.65 0.62
CA VAL A 59 5.32 -5.23 0.87
C VAL A 59 4.94 -4.97 2.33
N CYS A 60 4.08 -5.79 2.94
CA CYS A 60 3.76 -5.67 4.37
C CYS A 60 4.97 -5.88 5.28
N ILE A 61 5.85 -6.83 4.96
CA ILE A 61 7.09 -7.08 5.71
C ILE A 61 8.04 -5.88 5.61
N GLU A 62 8.22 -5.31 4.41
CA GLU A 62 9.04 -4.10 4.24
C GLU A 62 8.41 -2.87 4.90
N ALA A 63 7.08 -2.73 4.83
CA ALA A 63 6.35 -1.65 5.49
C ALA A 63 6.55 -1.66 7.00
N GLU A 64 6.49 -2.84 7.63
CA GLU A 64 6.75 -2.99 9.06
C GLU A 64 8.21 -2.64 9.42
N ARG A 65 9.18 -3.15 8.65
CA ARG A 65 10.60 -2.82 8.82
C ARG A 65 10.84 -1.31 8.71
N LEU A 66 10.25 -0.67 7.70
CA LEU A 66 10.38 0.76 7.45
C LEU A 66 9.66 1.58 8.52
N ALA A 67 8.49 1.16 9.01
CA ALA A 67 7.78 1.83 10.09
C ALA A 67 8.65 1.94 11.35
N ARG A 68 9.34 0.85 11.73
CA ARG A 68 10.35 0.89 12.81
C ARG A 68 11.54 1.78 12.49
N SER A 69 12.09 1.66 11.27
CA SER A 69 13.27 2.43 10.85
C SER A 69 13.02 3.94 10.82
N TYR A 70 11.81 4.37 10.43
CA TYR A 70 11.40 5.76 10.40
C TYR A 70 10.85 6.26 11.75
N GLY A 71 10.70 5.37 12.75
CA GLY A 71 10.20 5.72 14.07
C GLY A 71 8.74 6.18 14.05
N LEU A 72 7.90 5.57 13.20
CA LEU A 72 6.48 5.91 13.09
C LEU A 72 5.74 5.67 14.41
N SER A 73 4.72 6.47 14.68
CA SER A 73 3.81 6.21 15.80
C SER A 73 3.06 4.89 15.62
N LYS A 74 2.37 4.42 16.66
CA LYS A 74 1.53 3.22 16.57
C LYS A 74 0.43 3.40 15.52
N GLU A 75 -0.20 4.56 15.49
CA GLU A 75 -1.30 4.90 14.58
C GLU A 75 -0.79 4.99 13.12
N GLU A 76 0.36 5.61 12.92
CA GLU A 76 1.02 5.70 11.61
C GLU A 76 1.46 4.33 11.09
N THR A 77 2.02 3.50 11.97
CA THR A 77 2.38 2.10 11.68
C THR A 77 1.15 1.33 11.23
N GLN A 78 0.04 1.44 11.96
CA GLN A 78 -1.23 0.80 11.58
C GLN A 78 -1.72 1.27 10.21
N ALA A 79 -1.70 2.58 9.95
CA ALA A 79 -2.13 3.14 8.68
C ALA A 79 -1.26 2.66 7.52
N VAL A 80 0.07 2.63 7.66
CA VAL A 80 0.98 2.19 6.59
C VAL A 80 0.85 0.69 6.33
N LEU A 81 0.83 -0.16 7.36
CA LEU A 81 0.71 -1.61 7.15
C LEU A 81 -0.65 -2.00 6.55
N LEU A 82 -1.75 -1.36 6.97
CA LEU A 82 -3.05 -1.60 6.35
C LEU A 82 -3.09 -1.08 4.91
N SER A 83 -2.40 0.03 4.63
CA SER A 83 -2.25 0.52 3.26
C SER A 83 -1.44 -0.46 2.41
N ALA A 84 -0.35 -1.01 2.93
CA ALA A 84 0.46 -2.04 2.28
C ALA A 84 -0.37 -3.29 1.97
N LEU A 85 -1.17 -3.77 2.93
CA LEU A 85 -2.06 -4.92 2.74
C LEU A 85 -3.10 -4.68 1.65
N CYS A 86 -3.54 -3.43 1.50
CA CYS A 86 -4.64 -3.06 0.64
C CYS A 86 -4.24 -2.47 -0.72
N HIS A 87 -2.97 -2.08 -0.92
CA HIS A 87 -2.54 -1.20 -2.01
C HIS A 87 -2.96 -1.72 -3.39
N ASP A 88 -2.93 -3.04 -3.54
CA ASP A 88 -3.16 -3.75 -4.79
C ASP A 88 -4.51 -4.48 -4.88
N LEU A 89 -5.43 -4.29 -3.93
CA LEU A 89 -6.74 -4.97 -3.95
C LEU A 89 -7.52 -4.72 -5.25
N GLY A 90 -7.30 -3.59 -5.92
CA GLY A 90 -7.92 -3.29 -7.21
C GLY A 90 -7.49 -4.23 -8.34
N LYS A 91 -6.26 -4.79 -8.28
CA LYS A 91 -5.71 -5.68 -9.32
C LYS A 91 -6.60 -6.90 -9.53
N ALA A 92 -7.23 -7.42 -8.48
CA ALA A 92 -8.15 -8.56 -8.56
C ALA A 92 -9.31 -8.38 -9.57
N THR A 93 -9.69 -7.13 -9.88
CA THR A 93 -10.83 -6.84 -10.77
C THR A 93 -10.45 -6.17 -12.09
N CYS A 94 -9.25 -5.59 -12.19
CA CYS A 94 -8.82 -4.86 -13.38
C CYS A 94 -7.59 -5.44 -14.08
N THR A 95 -6.95 -6.48 -13.53
CA THR A 95 -5.85 -7.18 -14.20
C THR A 95 -6.35 -7.88 -15.46
N HIS A 96 -5.67 -7.64 -16.57
CA HIS A 96 -5.93 -8.31 -17.83
C HIS A 96 -4.65 -8.43 -18.66
N PHE A 97 -4.64 -9.37 -19.60
CA PHE A 97 -3.52 -9.57 -20.51
C PHE A 97 -3.70 -8.70 -21.75
N TRP A 98 -2.74 -7.83 -22.03
CA TRP A 98 -2.77 -6.94 -23.18
C TRP A 98 -1.39 -6.77 -23.80
N LYS A 99 -1.31 -6.95 -25.13
CA LYS A 99 -0.07 -6.82 -25.92
C LYS A 99 1.13 -7.59 -25.33
N GLY A 100 0.89 -8.84 -24.91
CA GLY A 100 1.95 -9.72 -24.42
C GLY A 100 2.35 -9.49 -22.96
N ARG A 101 1.65 -8.60 -22.23
CA ARG A 101 1.97 -8.26 -20.85
C ARG A 101 0.73 -8.24 -19.96
N TRP A 102 0.90 -8.57 -18.69
CA TRP A 102 -0.15 -8.37 -17.69
C TRP A 102 -0.20 -6.90 -17.28
N CYS A 103 -1.40 -6.34 -17.21
CA CYS A 103 -1.62 -4.92 -16.92
C CYS A 103 -2.81 -4.76 -15.96
N SER A 104 -2.70 -3.83 -15.01
CA SER A 104 -3.75 -3.52 -14.03
C SER A 104 -4.03 -2.01 -14.00
N PRO A 105 -4.66 -1.44 -15.04
CA PRO A 105 -4.83 0.00 -15.15
C PRO A 105 -5.70 0.54 -14.01
N LYS A 106 -5.25 1.65 -13.41
CA LYS A 106 -5.99 2.38 -12.36
C LYS A 106 -6.36 1.51 -11.14
N HIS A 107 -5.58 0.48 -10.82
CA HIS A 107 -5.88 -0.40 -9.69
C HIS A 107 -5.93 0.33 -8.33
N GLY A 108 -5.15 1.40 -8.14
CA GLY A 108 -5.25 2.24 -6.93
C GLY A 108 -6.69 2.77 -6.70
N PRO A 109 -7.26 3.59 -7.61
CA PRO A 109 -8.66 4.03 -7.50
C PRO A 109 -9.69 2.89 -7.55
N VAL A 110 -9.46 1.83 -8.34
CA VAL A 110 -10.37 0.68 -8.41
C VAL A 110 -10.42 -0.08 -7.08
N GLY A 111 -9.30 -0.13 -6.36
CA GLY A 111 -9.15 -0.83 -5.08
C GLY A 111 -9.90 -0.18 -3.92
N GLU A 112 -10.24 1.12 -4.01
CA GLU A 112 -10.85 1.88 -2.91
C GLU A 112 -12.05 1.18 -2.28
N ARG A 113 -12.96 0.63 -3.10
CA ARG A 113 -14.14 -0.09 -2.59
C ARG A 113 -13.74 -1.34 -1.82
N SER A 114 -12.83 -2.15 -2.36
CA SER A 114 -12.36 -3.38 -1.71
C SER A 114 -11.61 -3.09 -0.42
N THR A 115 -10.80 -2.03 -0.40
CA THR A 115 -10.12 -1.53 0.80
C THR A 115 -11.12 -1.19 1.89
N ARG A 116 -12.13 -0.37 1.59
CA ARG A 116 -13.17 0.00 2.57
C ARG A 116 -13.90 -1.23 3.10
N LEU A 117 -14.28 -2.17 2.21
CA LEU A 117 -14.97 -3.41 2.61
C LEU A 117 -14.11 -4.27 3.54
N LEU A 118 -12.83 -4.46 3.24
CA LEU A 118 -11.92 -5.21 4.11
C LEU A 118 -11.73 -4.53 5.47
N LEU A 119 -11.49 -3.22 5.49
CA LEU A 119 -11.28 -2.47 6.73
C LEU A 119 -12.56 -2.44 7.59
N GLN A 120 -13.72 -2.29 6.98
CA GLN A 120 -15.01 -2.39 7.67
C GLN A 120 -15.26 -3.81 8.20
N ARG A 121 -14.90 -4.86 7.43
CA ARG A 121 -15.03 -6.26 7.85
C ARG A 121 -14.24 -6.55 9.12
N ILE A 122 -13.07 -5.93 9.29
CA ILE A 122 -12.26 -6.08 10.50
C ILE A 122 -12.69 -5.13 11.63
N ASN A 123 -13.67 -4.25 11.42
CA ASN A 123 -14.10 -3.19 12.33
C ASN A 123 -12.96 -2.20 12.63
N CYS A 124 -12.16 -1.86 11.62
CA CYS A 124 -11.12 -0.83 11.72
C CYS A 124 -11.76 0.52 12.09
N PRO A 125 -11.16 1.30 13.04
CA PRO A 125 -11.61 2.64 13.37
C PRO A 125 -11.70 3.54 12.13
N GLN A 126 -12.72 4.39 12.09
CA GLN A 126 -12.97 5.24 10.92
C GLN A 126 -11.79 6.18 10.63
N GLU A 127 -11.16 6.69 11.68
CA GLU A 127 -9.99 7.57 11.60
C GLU A 127 -8.81 6.86 10.90
N THR A 128 -8.61 5.56 11.16
CA THR A 128 -7.60 4.76 10.45
C THR A 128 -8.01 4.50 9.00
N ILE A 129 -9.29 4.22 8.73
CA ILE A 129 -9.79 4.06 7.36
C ILE A 129 -9.56 5.32 6.53
N ASP A 130 -9.79 6.49 7.12
CA ASP A 130 -9.63 7.79 6.46
C ASP A 130 -8.17 8.10 6.12
N LEU A 131 -7.20 7.54 6.87
CA LEU A 131 -5.78 7.57 6.50
C LEU A 131 -5.45 6.56 5.40
N VAL A 132 -5.95 5.32 5.51
CA VAL A 132 -5.56 4.20 4.63
C VAL A 132 -6.07 4.40 3.20
N VAL A 133 -7.33 4.82 3.04
CA VAL A 133 -7.95 4.85 1.71
C VAL A 133 -7.25 5.82 0.73
N PRO A 134 -6.92 7.06 1.10
CA PRO A 134 -6.15 7.95 0.23
C PRO A 134 -4.76 7.40 -0.12
N LEU A 135 -4.08 6.75 0.82
CA LEU A 135 -2.78 6.13 0.60
C LEU A 135 -2.87 5.01 -0.45
N VAL A 136 -3.82 4.09 -0.31
CA VAL A 136 -4.07 3.02 -1.29
C VAL A 136 -4.44 3.61 -2.65
N ARG A 137 -5.32 4.61 -2.69
CA ARG A 137 -5.74 5.22 -3.94
C ARG A 137 -4.59 5.84 -4.73
N GLU A 138 -3.64 6.47 -4.01
CA GLU A 138 -2.59 7.31 -4.59
C GLU A 138 -1.19 6.66 -4.57
N HIS A 139 -1.07 5.39 -4.18
CA HIS A 139 0.25 4.72 -4.01
C HIS A 139 1.12 4.75 -5.28
N LEU A 140 0.55 4.79 -6.49
CA LEU A 140 1.30 4.93 -7.75
C LEU A 140 1.48 6.36 -8.25
N SER A 141 0.91 7.36 -7.58
CA SER A 141 0.87 8.73 -8.11
C SER A 141 2.26 9.35 -8.27
N HIS A 142 3.26 8.86 -7.54
CA HIS A 142 4.66 9.26 -7.69
C HIS A 142 5.24 8.98 -9.09
N ALA A 143 4.75 7.95 -9.80
CA ALA A 143 5.24 7.61 -11.13
C ALA A 143 4.96 8.71 -12.17
N ASN A 144 3.96 9.56 -11.91
CA ASN A 144 3.63 10.74 -12.73
C ASN A 144 4.37 12.01 -12.29
N LEU A 145 5.21 11.93 -11.25
CA LEU A 145 5.92 13.06 -10.63
C LEU A 145 7.44 12.97 -10.77
N LYS A 146 7.94 12.35 -11.85
CA LYS A 146 9.40 12.26 -12.11
C LYS A 146 10.06 13.62 -12.30
N ASP A 147 9.31 14.58 -12.84
CA ASP A 147 9.64 16.00 -12.94
C ASP A 147 8.46 16.80 -12.35
N PRO A 148 8.40 16.94 -11.01
CA PRO A 148 7.23 17.44 -10.33
C PRO A 148 7.08 18.96 -10.50
N SER A 149 5.86 19.40 -10.79
CA SER A 149 5.47 20.82 -10.68
C SER A 149 4.77 21.09 -9.36
N GLU A 150 4.83 22.33 -8.86
CA GLU A 150 4.09 22.77 -7.67
C GLU A 150 2.60 22.39 -7.76
N ARG A 151 1.97 22.62 -8.92
CA ARG A 151 0.55 22.31 -9.14
C ARG A 151 0.27 20.82 -9.01
N ALA A 152 1.13 19.97 -9.57
CA ALA A 152 0.93 18.52 -9.50
C ALA A 152 1.09 18.00 -8.06
N VAL A 153 2.09 18.50 -7.33
CA VAL A 153 2.34 18.15 -5.93
C VAL A 153 1.21 18.65 -5.02
N ARG A 154 0.77 19.91 -5.14
CA ARG A 154 -0.40 20.43 -4.40
C ARG A 154 -1.66 19.59 -4.62
N ARG A 155 -1.91 19.17 -5.87
CA ARG A 155 -3.04 18.29 -6.19
C ARG A 155 -2.91 16.91 -5.55
N LEU A 156 -1.71 16.35 -5.46
CA LEU A 156 -1.47 15.08 -4.75
C LEU A 156 -1.74 15.26 -3.25
N LEU A 157 -1.11 16.26 -2.62
CA LEU A 157 -1.28 16.54 -1.19
C LEU A 157 -2.75 16.77 -0.82
N SER A 158 -3.51 17.47 -1.67
CA SER A 158 -4.95 17.68 -1.47
C SER A 158 -5.76 16.39 -1.56
N ARG A 159 -5.38 15.43 -2.41
CA ARG A 159 -6.07 14.12 -2.52
C ARG A 159 -5.66 13.16 -1.41
N LEU A 160 -4.49 13.35 -0.81
CA LEU A 160 -4.00 12.52 0.30
C LEU A 160 -4.71 12.82 1.62
N GLN A 161 -5.20 14.04 1.83
CA GLN A 161 -5.84 14.43 3.09
C GLN A 161 -6.93 13.42 3.51
N PRO A 162 -6.98 13.02 4.80
CA PRO A 162 -6.16 13.49 5.92
C PRO A 162 -4.79 12.79 6.06
N ALA A 163 -4.44 11.84 5.19
CA ALA A 163 -3.18 11.12 5.28
C ALA A 163 -1.97 12.04 5.03
N PRO A 164 -0.97 12.03 5.93
CA PRO A 164 0.23 12.84 5.73
C PRO A 164 1.15 12.20 4.69
N PHE A 165 1.89 13.04 3.97
CA PHE A 165 2.69 12.62 2.82
C PHE A 165 3.80 11.62 3.18
N HIS A 166 4.37 11.68 4.38
CA HIS A 166 5.42 10.74 4.77
C HIS A 166 4.92 9.31 4.87
N LEU A 167 3.63 9.06 5.14
CA LEU A 167 3.10 7.70 5.07
C LEU A 167 3.00 7.19 3.63
N LEU A 168 2.72 8.07 2.66
CA LEU A 168 2.80 7.71 1.25
C LEU A 168 4.24 7.37 0.85
N LYS A 169 5.24 8.12 1.36
CA LYS A 169 6.66 7.81 1.17
C LYS A 169 6.98 6.39 1.63
N VAL A 170 6.61 6.05 2.86
CA VAL A 170 6.88 4.73 3.43
C VAL A 170 6.18 3.63 2.64
N LEU A 171 4.93 3.84 2.24
CA LEU A 171 4.19 2.88 1.41
C LEU A 171 4.86 2.66 0.04
N VAL A 172 5.28 3.72 -0.65
CA VAL A 172 5.98 3.61 -1.94
C VAL A 172 7.31 2.89 -1.77
N GLU A 173 8.07 3.22 -0.73
CA GLU A 173 9.34 2.54 -0.48
C GLU A 173 9.14 1.06 -0.17
N ALA A 174 8.11 0.69 0.59
CA ALA A 174 7.74 -0.68 0.90
C ALA A 174 7.34 -1.45 -0.37
N ASP A 175 6.47 -0.88 -1.20
CA ASP A 175 6.03 -1.44 -2.48
C ASP A 175 7.23 -1.75 -3.38
N LEU A 176 8.09 -0.75 -3.59
CA LEU A 176 9.26 -0.92 -4.45
C LEU A 176 10.27 -1.93 -3.90
N SER A 177 10.41 -2.01 -2.57
CA SER A 177 11.32 -2.92 -1.87
C SER A 177 10.78 -4.36 -1.76
N GLY A 178 9.47 -4.56 -1.90
CA GLY A 178 8.79 -5.85 -1.87
C GLY A 178 8.87 -6.65 -3.18
N ARG A 179 9.86 -6.38 -4.05
CA ARG A 179 9.98 -6.97 -5.40
C ARG A 179 11.32 -7.68 -5.63
N PRO A 180 11.76 -8.60 -4.75
CA PRO A 180 13.03 -9.29 -4.95
C PRO A 180 13.05 -10.05 -6.30
N PRO A 181 14.18 -10.06 -7.03
CA PRO A 181 15.51 -9.59 -6.64
C PRO A 181 15.79 -8.12 -7.00
N LEU A 182 14.79 -7.31 -7.32
CA LEU A 182 14.99 -5.89 -7.65
C LEU A 182 15.56 -5.12 -6.43
N PRO A 183 16.34 -4.04 -6.66
CA PRO A 183 16.89 -3.24 -5.58
C PRO A 183 15.80 -2.59 -4.74
N LYS A 184 16.05 -2.51 -3.43
CA LYS A 184 15.18 -1.83 -2.45
C LYS A 184 15.36 -0.31 -2.50
N GLY A 185 14.35 0.39 -1.99
CA GLY A 185 14.40 1.83 -1.77
C GLY A 185 13.54 2.65 -2.73
N LEU A 186 13.51 3.95 -2.46
CA LEU A 186 12.78 4.93 -3.24
C LEU A 186 13.37 5.14 -4.64
N PRO A 187 12.57 5.57 -5.62
CA PRO A 187 13.08 5.83 -6.95
C PRO A 187 14.00 7.05 -6.95
N SER A 188 14.97 7.10 -7.87
CA SER A 188 15.99 8.17 -7.94
C SER A 188 15.42 9.59 -8.10
N TYR A 189 14.19 9.74 -8.58
CA TYR A 189 13.51 11.02 -8.71
C TYR A 189 12.76 11.47 -7.44
N TRP A 190 12.65 10.62 -6.41
CA TRP A 190 11.90 10.94 -5.18
C TRP A 190 12.36 12.24 -4.50
N PRO A 191 13.68 12.54 -4.37
CA PRO A 191 14.13 13.79 -3.75
C PRO A 191 13.59 15.06 -4.44
N LYS A 192 13.27 14.99 -5.74
CA LYS A 192 12.64 16.12 -6.45
C LYS A 192 11.23 16.40 -5.92
N ILE A 193 10.47 15.36 -5.57
CA ILE A 193 9.12 15.49 -5.00
C ILE A 193 9.20 16.14 -3.63
N GLU A 194 10.12 15.67 -2.78
CA GLU A 194 10.36 16.22 -1.44
C GLU A 194 10.80 17.68 -1.48
N ALA A 195 11.69 18.05 -2.42
CA ALA A 195 12.13 19.43 -2.60
C ALA A 195 10.96 20.37 -2.94
N VAL A 196 10.02 19.93 -3.77
CA VAL A 196 8.81 20.71 -4.06
C VAL A 196 7.92 20.81 -2.82
N ILE A 197 7.73 19.73 -2.07
CA ILE A 197 6.92 19.76 -0.83
C ILE A 197 7.51 20.76 0.18
N GLN A 198 8.81 20.65 0.47
CA GLN A 198 9.51 21.56 1.37
C GLN A 198 9.38 23.02 0.91
N TYR A 199 9.48 23.28 -0.39
CA TYR A 199 9.27 24.61 -0.94
C TYR A 199 7.84 25.13 -0.74
N LEU A 200 6.82 24.27 -0.86
CA LEU A 200 5.42 24.62 -0.64
C LEU A 200 5.13 24.91 0.83
N GLU A 201 5.75 24.16 1.75
CA GLU A 201 5.64 24.37 3.20
C GLU A 201 6.26 25.70 3.62
N ASN A 202 7.44 26.05 3.10
CA ASN A 202 8.13 27.31 3.41
C ASN A 202 7.40 28.57 2.88
N LYS A 203 6.44 28.42 1.96
CA LYS A 203 5.63 29.53 1.41
C LYS A 203 4.38 29.85 2.24
N THR A 204 3.98 28.96 3.13
CA THR A 204 2.71 29.01 3.87
C THR A 204 2.95 29.57 5.26
#